data_AF-F3ACL2-F1
#
_entry.id   AF-F3ACL2-F1
#
_cell.length_a   1.000
_cell.length_b   1.000
_cell.length_c   1.000
_cell.angle_alpha   90.00
_cell.angle_beta   90.00
_cell.angle_gamma   90.00
#
_symmetry.space_group_name_H-M   'P 1'
#
loop_
_entity.id
_entity.type
_entity.pdbx_description
1 polymer ?
#
loop_
_entity_poly.entity_id
_entity_poly.type
_entity_poly.pdbx_seq_one_letter_code
_entity_poly.pdbx_strand_id
1 'polypeptide(L)'
;MSKKIRILGIAPYEGLKQLMEEYACQRKDLDFVSLLGSMEEGAALAIEYYSDFDIIISRANTADLIKKSVPIPVIDLGIGYYDILRCLKTAEATHTKFALLGHPSLTKAAQTLRSLLKAEFPVFSISDTATALHTLHTLSAQNYQTVICDTVAYEAARKAGLTPILLTSSAESLETAVNHALYLWEISQKSVVTLSMLKETLKTGFGDYLLLNENGTLLYSTLQGNFLQAIQTQLQKEVPSCLSKERRSFFITAANKLYAVSSRFVDTAPESYLIFCLTPSKLPVNHSKYGISILNREDTQNTLTTSICNTGSHAKKLRKDAKSMKKFSPNLMLTGEYGTEEDCLAYLYYIESKLHNHPLYKINCDLLNEKNWNFLINSFHSPFTDNDNTIYISNLQKLSAEKQKWLLSVILDTNAHVRNRFIFSCCKEYKKPAPAVALEYANALDCIVIPVAPLREQKTDLPSMCALYINTLNEAFGKQLIALDDDAICALTEYDYPGNHAQLKRILKQAVIKTNSLYLSNSVIQDILVQERQLFPARIDTASSSCIQLDCNLSLDEINRCVIQQVLKNCNGNQSVAARKLGISRTTLWRSLNRG
;
A
#
# COMPACT_ATOMS: atom_id res chain seq x y z
N MET A 1 42.24 3.59 17.44
CA MET A 1 42.40 3.39 18.90
C MET A 1 41.19 2.62 19.38
N SER A 2 41.37 1.42 19.93
CA SER A 2 40.25 0.65 20.49
C SER A 2 39.66 1.42 21.67
N LYS A 3 38.36 1.71 21.61
CA LYS A 3 37.64 2.34 22.72
C LYS A 3 37.75 1.40 23.93
N LYS A 4 38.33 1.89 25.03
CA LYS A 4 38.37 1.13 26.29
C LYS A 4 36.96 1.11 26.89
N ILE A 5 36.58 -0.02 27.49
CA ILE A 5 35.34 -0.11 28.26
C ILE A 5 35.46 0.77 29.51
N ARG A 6 34.40 1.52 29.81
CA ARG A 6 34.29 2.33 31.03
C ARG A 6 33.37 1.62 32.00
N ILE A 7 33.90 1.20 33.14
CA ILE A 7 33.18 0.47 34.19
C ILE A 7 33.12 1.34 35.44
N LEU A 8 31.92 1.51 35.99
CA LEU A 8 31.70 2.14 37.28
C LEU A 8 31.45 1.06 38.35
N GLY A 9 32.35 0.92 39.30
CA GLY A 9 32.15 0.08 40.48
C GLY A 9 31.50 0.88 41.60
N ILE A 10 30.32 0.48 42.06
CA ILE A 10 29.68 1.07 43.25
C ILE A 10 29.75 0.06 44.38
N ALA A 11 30.65 0.32 45.32
CA ALA A 11 30.95 -0.56 46.43
C ALA A 11 30.12 -0.19 47.68
N PRO A 12 29.35 -1.13 48.28
CA PRO A 12 28.56 -0.84 49.47
C PRO A 12 29.39 -0.77 50.76
N TYR A 13 30.68 -1.11 50.73
CA TYR A 13 31.58 -1.03 51.87
C TYR A 13 33.04 -0.83 51.41
N GLU A 14 33.86 -0.26 52.28
CA GLU A 14 35.22 0.19 51.95
C GLU A 14 36.13 -0.93 51.43
N GLY A 15 36.04 -2.13 52.01
CA GLY A 15 36.86 -3.27 51.58
C GLY A 15 36.61 -3.71 50.14
N LEU A 16 35.39 -3.56 49.62
CA LEU A 16 35.11 -3.85 48.20
C LEU A 16 35.65 -2.76 47.30
N LYS A 17 35.56 -1.50 47.73
CA LYS A 17 36.11 -0.37 46.99
C LYS A 17 37.62 -0.53 46.79
N GLN A 18 38.35 -0.83 47.87
CA GLN A 18 39.80 -1.10 47.79
C GLN A 18 40.11 -2.26 46.84
N LEU A 19 39.35 -3.35 46.92
CA LEU A 19 39.53 -4.50 46.03
C LEU A 19 39.28 -4.13 44.56
N MET A 20 38.27 -3.30 44.28
CA MET A 20 38.02 -2.75 42.94
C MET A 20 39.14 -1.83 42.47
N GLU A 21 39.69 -0.96 43.33
CA GLU A 21 40.82 -0.07 43.03
C GLU A 21 42.09 -0.85 42.72
N GLU A 22 42.40 -1.87 43.52
CA GLU A 22 43.53 -2.76 43.31
C GLU A 22 43.41 -3.50 41.98
N TYR A 23 42.21 -4.03 41.69
CA TYR A 23 41.94 -4.72 40.43
C TYR A 23 42.06 -3.76 39.22
N ALA A 24 41.54 -2.53 39.35
CA ALA A 24 41.65 -1.49 38.34
C ALA A 24 43.13 -1.14 38.05
N CYS A 25 43.97 -1.05 39.07
CA CYS A 25 45.40 -0.78 38.91
C CYS A 25 46.15 -1.90 38.15
N GLN A 26 45.71 -3.15 38.28
CA GLN A 26 46.33 -4.29 37.60
C GLN A 26 45.98 -4.37 36.10
N ARG A 27 44.85 -3.80 35.68
CA ARG A 27 44.29 -3.91 34.32
C ARG A 27 44.29 -2.57 33.58
N LYS A 28 45.33 -2.32 32.76
CA LYS A 28 45.46 -1.10 31.94
C LYS A 28 44.53 -1.04 30.71
N ASP A 29 43.88 -2.15 30.38
CA ASP A 29 42.94 -2.30 29.27
C ASP A 29 41.54 -1.75 29.58
N LEU A 30 41.22 -1.53 30.85
CA LEU A 30 39.92 -1.08 31.33
C LEU A 30 40.02 0.35 31.89
N ASP A 31 38.93 1.10 31.80
CA ASP A 31 38.75 2.33 32.57
C ASP A 31 37.76 2.02 33.71
N PHE A 32 38.28 1.65 34.88
CA PHE A 32 37.49 1.23 36.02
C PHE A 32 37.60 2.29 37.12
N VAL A 33 36.47 2.93 37.43
CA VAL A 33 36.35 3.89 38.53
C VAL A 33 35.49 3.28 39.63
N SER A 34 35.93 3.39 40.89
CA SER A 34 35.21 2.85 42.05
C SER A 34 34.76 3.94 43.01
N LEU A 35 33.48 3.91 43.39
CA LEU A 35 32.86 4.82 44.34
C LEU A 35 32.28 4.03 45.53
N LEU A 36 32.24 4.68 46.71
CA LEU A 36 31.59 4.13 47.89
C LEU A 36 30.11 4.58 47.91
N GLY A 37 29.19 3.62 48.03
CA GLY A 37 27.76 3.92 48.17
C GLY A 37 26.95 2.66 48.44
N SER A 38 26.14 2.69 49.49
CA SER A 38 25.26 1.58 49.89
C SER A 38 23.80 1.93 49.61
N MET A 39 23.01 0.96 49.14
CA MET A 39 21.57 1.09 48.94
C MET A 39 21.19 2.35 48.13
N GLU A 40 20.45 3.27 48.74
CA GLU A 40 19.93 4.51 48.12
C GLU A 40 21.05 5.48 47.74
N GLU A 41 22.11 5.59 48.56
CA GLU A 41 23.29 6.41 48.24
C GLU A 41 24.00 5.88 46.99
N GLY A 42 24.11 4.56 46.86
CA GLY A 42 24.67 3.92 45.67
C GLY A 42 23.80 4.15 44.42
N ALA A 43 22.47 4.10 44.56
CA ALA A 43 21.56 4.40 43.45
C ALA A 43 21.64 5.87 43.02
N ALA A 44 21.77 6.81 43.96
CA ALA A 44 21.95 8.23 43.66
C ALA A 44 23.23 8.49 42.86
N LEU A 45 24.35 7.91 43.28
CA LEU A 45 25.63 7.99 42.55
C LEU A 45 25.52 7.37 41.14
N ALA A 46 24.80 6.26 41.00
CA ALA A 46 24.58 5.66 39.69
C ALA A 46 23.83 6.62 38.75
N ILE A 47 22.78 7.30 39.23
CA ILE A 47 21.99 8.24 38.43
C ILE A 47 22.81 9.48 38.03
N GLU A 48 23.72 9.94 38.90
CA GLU A 48 24.59 11.07 38.62
C GLU A 48 25.62 10.75 37.52
N TYR A 49 26.26 9.57 37.60
CA TYR A 49 27.42 9.25 36.78
C TYR A 49 27.15 8.30 35.61
N TYR A 50 25.96 7.67 35.47
CA TYR A 50 25.76 6.60 34.47
C TYR A 50 26.09 7.02 33.03
N SER A 51 25.93 8.31 32.68
CA SER A 51 26.14 8.78 31.30
C SER A 51 27.60 8.69 30.83
N ASP A 52 28.55 8.66 31.78
CA ASP A 52 29.98 8.61 31.50
C ASP A 52 30.52 7.17 31.41
N PHE A 53 29.72 6.17 31.79
CA PHE A 53 30.14 4.77 31.87
C PHE A 53 29.31 3.86 30.96
N ASP A 54 29.89 2.74 30.55
CA ASP A 54 29.21 1.78 29.69
C ASP A 54 28.50 0.68 30.51
N ILE A 55 29.06 0.30 31.68
CA ILE A 55 28.52 -0.74 32.57
C ILE A 55 28.74 -0.33 34.04
N ILE A 56 27.79 -0.69 34.91
CA ILE A 56 27.97 -0.58 36.37
C ILE A 56 28.15 -1.96 37.00
N ILE A 57 29.08 -2.09 37.94
CA ILE A 57 29.25 -3.27 38.78
C ILE A 57 28.95 -2.87 40.23
N SER A 58 28.03 -3.58 40.87
CA SER A 58 27.73 -3.40 42.30
C SER A 58 27.38 -4.74 42.92
N ARG A 59 26.81 -4.74 44.12
CA ARG A 59 26.61 -5.95 44.91
C ARG A 59 25.22 -6.04 45.53
N ALA A 60 24.58 -7.20 45.40
CA ALA A 60 23.33 -7.59 46.04
C ALA A 60 22.24 -6.48 45.95
N ASN A 61 21.64 -6.11 47.08
CA ASN A 61 20.53 -5.14 47.14
C ASN A 61 20.89 -3.80 46.48
N THR A 62 22.12 -3.31 46.65
CA THR A 62 22.57 -2.07 45.99
C THR A 62 22.54 -2.22 44.46
N ALA A 63 23.00 -3.36 43.92
CA ALA A 63 22.95 -3.62 42.48
C ALA A 63 21.52 -3.69 41.95
N ASP A 64 20.60 -4.32 42.69
CA ASP A 64 19.20 -4.46 42.27
C ASP A 64 18.44 -3.12 42.31
N LEU A 65 18.78 -2.23 43.25
CA LEU A 65 18.27 -0.86 43.27
C LEU A 65 18.81 -0.03 42.10
N ILE A 66 20.10 -0.18 41.77
CA ILE A 66 20.70 0.51 40.63
C ILE A 66 20.07 0.02 39.31
N LYS A 67 19.87 -1.29 39.13
CA LYS A 67 19.22 -1.88 37.93
C LYS A 67 17.88 -1.26 37.58
N LYS A 68 17.12 -0.82 38.59
CA LYS A 68 15.79 -0.20 38.42
C LYS A 68 15.89 1.30 38.11
N SER A 69 17.03 1.92 38.43
CA SER A 69 17.21 3.37 38.42
C SER A 69 17.94 3.90 37.18
N VAL A 70 18.68 3.05 36.44
CA VAL A 70 19.51 3.48 35.30
C VAL A 70 19.21 2.69 34.02
N PRO A 71 19.41 3.29 32.82
CA PRO A 71 19.14 2.64 31.54
C PRO A 71 20.31 1.77 31.02
N ILE A 72 21.47 1.80 31.68
CA ILE A 72 22.66 1.03 31.30
C ILE A 72 22.71 -0.32 32.04
N PRO A 73 23.38 -1.34 31.49
CA PRO A 73 23.48 -2.65 32.13
C PRO A 73 24.23 -2.59 33.48
N VAL A 74 23.70 -3.29 34.47
CA VAL A 74 24.25 -3.37 35.83
C VAL A 74 24.48 -4.84 36.20
N ILE A 75 25.69 -5.15 36.65
CA ILE A 75 26.12 -6.50 36.98
C ILE A 75 26.25 -6.63 38.49
N ASP A 76 25.61 -7.67 39.02
CA ASP A 76 25.76 -8.05 40.42
C ASP A 76 26.99 -8.95 40.57
N LEU A 77 27.88 -8.54 41.45
CA LEU A 77 29.16 -9.14 41.81
C LEU A 77 28.94 -10.33 42.76
N GLY A 78 27.94 -11.17 42.46
CA GLY A 78 27.33 -12.17 43.36
C GLY A 78 28.30 -13.02 44.19
N ILE A 79 27.78 -13.70 45.21
CA ILE A 79 28.63 -14.36 46.21
C ILE A 79 29.04 -15.75 45.75
N GLY A 80 30.35 -16.00 45.69
CA GLY A 80 30.92 -17.29 45.34
C GLY A 80 30.86 -18.29 46.51
N TYR A 81 30.95 -19.58 46.21
CA TYR A 81 31.04 -20.63 47.23
C TYR A 81 32.28 -20.47 48.13
N TYR A 82 33.40 -20.01 47.55
CA TYR A 82 34.64 -19.74 48.28
C TYR A 82 34.47 -18.66 49.36
N ASP A 83 33.73 -17.59 49.05
CA ASP A 83 33.46 -16.48 49.96
C ASP A 83 32.72 -16.95 51.22
N ILE A 84 31.71 -17.82 51.02
CA ILE A 84 30.93 -18.42 52.11
C ILE A 84 31.83 -19.36 52.93
N LEU A 85 32.62 -20.21 52.28
CA LEU A 85 33.53 -21.15 52.96
C LEU A 85 34.55 -20.43 53.84
N ARG A 86 35.14 -19.33 53.36
CA ARG A 86 36.09 -18.51 54.13
C ARG A 86 35.42 -17.93 55.38
N CYS A 87 34.20 -17.42 55.25
CA CYS A 87 33.44 -16.90 56.38
C CYS A 87 33.06 -17.99 57.38
N LEU A 88 32.65 -19.18 56.89
CA LEU A 88 32.37 -20.34 57.74
C LEU A 88 33.61 -20.77 58.54
N LYS A 89 34.77 -20.86 57.90
CA LYS A 89 36.03 -21.18 58.60
C LYS A 89 36.42 -20.14 59.64
N THR A 90 36.17 -18.86 59.35
CA THR A 90 36.39 -17.77 60.30
C THR A 90 35.44 -17.88 61.49
N ALA A 91 34.18 -18.22 61.26
CA ALA A 91 33.19 -18.44 62.31
C ALA A 91 33.53 -19.67 63.18
N GLU A 92 33.96 -20.78 62.58
CA GLU A 92 34.41 -21.98 63.30
C GLU A 92 35.59 -21.68 64.24
N ALA A 93 36.53 -20.82 63.83
CA ALA A 93 37.67 -20.42 64.64
C ALA A 93 37.29 -19.63 65.91
N THR A 94 36.08 -19.06 65.97
CA THR A 94 35.59 -18.39 67.19
C THR A 94 35.18 -19.37 68.29
N HIS A 95 34.99 -20.65 67.97
CA HIS A 95 34.45 -21.68 68.89
C HIS A 95 33.09 -21.33 69.53
N THR A 96 32.34 -20.40 68.93
CA THR A 96 31.02 -19.98 69.40
C THR A 96 29.89 -20.55 68.51
N LYS A 97 28.65 -20.57 69.02
CA LYS A 97 27.48 -20.87 68.19
C LYS A 97 27.27 -19.74 67.19
N PHE A 98 27.28 -20.08 65.90
CA PHE A 98 27.11 -19.11 64.82
C PHE A 98 25.89 -19.39 63.93
N ALA A 99 25.35 -18.34 63.33
CA ALA A 99 24.26 -18.37 62.37
C ALA A 99 24.63 -17.58 61.10
N LEU A 100 24.01 -17.90 59.96
CA LEU A 100 24.20 -17.17 58.71
C LEU A 100 22.91 -16.48 58.28
N LEU A 101 23.00 -15.20 57.91
CA LEU A 101 21.86 -14.33 57.71
C LEU A 101 22.12 -13.34 56.56
N GLY A 102 21.24 -13.25 55.58
CA GLY A 102 21.41 -12.32 54.45
C GLY A 102 20.43 -12.51 53.29
N HIS A 103 20.72 -11.87 52.15
CA HIS A 103 19.88 -11.91 50.95
C HIS A 103 19.54 -13.34 50.45
N PRO A 104 18.35 -13.60 49.85
CA PRO A 104 17.96 -14.92 49.33
C PRO A 104 19.01 -15.62 48.45
N SER A 105 19.67 -14.89 47.53
CA SER A 105 20.72 -15.44 46.67
C SER A 105 21.87 -16.09 47.47
N LEU A 106 22.27 -15.45 48.57
CA LEU A 106 23.28 -15.96 49.50
C LEU A 106 22.78 -17.19 50.24
N THR A 107 21.59 -17.11 50.82
CA THR A 107 21.05 -18.20 51.64
C THR A 107 20.87 -19.50 50.87
N LYS A 108 20.53 -19.44 49.57
CA LYS A 108 20.45 -20.62 48.69
C LYS A 108 21.82 -21.29 48.52
N ALA A 109 22.87 -20.51 48.27
CA ALA A 109 24.24 -21.01 48.19
C ALA A 109 24.71 -21.59 49.54
N ALA A 110 24.40 -20.92 50.65
CA ALA A 110 24.72 -21.38 52.00
C ALA A 110 23.98 -22.68 52.38
N GLN A 111 22.70 -22.83 52.03
CA GLN A 111 21.94 -24.07 52.23
C GLN A 111 22.52 -25.24 51.42
N THR A 112 22.96 -24.96 50.19
CA THR A 112 23.61 -25.97 49.34
C THR A 112 24.92 -26.44 49.99
N LEU A 113 25.76 -25.51 50.44
CA LEU A 113 27.00 -25.83 51.17
C LEU A 113 26.72 -26.56 52.49
N ARG A 114 25.68 -26.16 53.23
CA ARG A 114 25.25 -26.83 54.47
C ARG A 114 24.94 -28.30 54.22
N SER A 115 24.20 -28.61 53.14
CA SER A 115 23.87 -29.98 52.76
C SER A 115 25.10 -30.79 52.32
N LEU A 116 26.03 -30.18 51.58
CA LEU A 116 27.26 -30.82 51.10
C LEU A 116 28.25 -31.12 52.23
N LEU A 117 28.44 -30.16 53.14
CA LEU A 117 29.39 -30.27 54.24
C LEU A 117 28.83 -31.00 55.47
N LYS A 118 27.53 -31.36 55.46
CA LYS A 118 26.80 -31.89 56.63
C LYS A 118 26.99 -31.03 57.88
N ALA A 119 27.08 -29.72 57.70
CA ALA A 119 27.31 -28.77 58.78
C ALA A 119 25.99 -28.37 59.47
N GLU A 120 26.02 -28.23 60.79
CA GLU A 120 24.86 -27.84 61.59
C GLU A 120 24.93 -26.34 61.95
N PHE A 121 24.53 -25.48 61.02
CA PHE A 121 24.31 -24.05 61.30
C PHE A 121 22.99 -23.57 60.70
N PRO A 122 22.26 -22.67 61.37
CA PRO A 122 21.01 -22.12 60.86
C PRO A 122 21.26 -21.03 59.81
N VAL A 123 20.39 -20.97 58.81
CA VAL A 123 20.45 -20.02 57.69
C VAL A 123 19.13 -19.26 57.62
N PHE A 124 19.17 -17.93 57.66
CA PHE A 124 18.00 -17.06 57.63
C PHE A 124 18.06 -16.09 56.45
N SER A 125 17.00 -16.03 55.65
CA SER A 125 16.88 -15.12 54.50
C SER A 125 16.21 -13.82 54.89
N ILE A 126 16.82 -12.70 54.53
CA ILE A 126 16.36 -11.36 54.92
C ILE A 126 16.39 -10.43 53.72
N SER A 127 15.33 -9.63 53.58
CA SER A 127 15.19 -8.62 52.53
C SER A 127 15.27 -7.19 53.09
N ASP A 128 14.85 -6.97 54.35
CA ASP A 128 14.65 -5.65 54.94
C ASP A 128 15.35 -5.48 56.29
N THR A 129 15.72 -4.23 56.63
CA THR A 129 16.38 -3.87 57.91
C THR A 129 15.55 -4.22 59.15
N ALA A 130 14.22 -4.06 59.08
CA ALA A 130 13.32 -4.34 60.20
C ALA A 130 13.25 -5.85 60.53
N THR A 131 13.24 -6.70 59.49
CA THR A 131 13.23 -8.16 59.65
C THR A 131 14.59 -8.68 60.12
N ALA A 132 15.68 -8.00 59.75
CA ALA A 132 17.02 -8.24 60.30
C ALA A 132 17.06 -8.06 61.83
N LEU A 133 16.52 -6.96 62.36
CA LEU A 133 16.55 -6.70 63.81
C LEU A 133 15.79 -7.74 64.62
N HIS A 134 14.58 -8.12 64.18
CA HIS A 134 13.78 -9.13 64.89
C HIS A 134 14.47 -10.51 64.95
N THR A 135 15.06 -10.94 63.83
CA THR A 135 15.77 -12.21 63.76
C THR A 135 17.04 -12.21 64.60
N LEU A 136 17.80 -11.11 64.62
CA LEU A 136 18.99 -10.95 65.46
C LEU A 136 18.66 -10.98 66.96
N HIS A 137 17.57 -10.35 67.39
CA HIS A 137 17.10 -10.46 68.78
C HIS A 137 16.71 -11.89 69.17
N THR A 138 16.07 -12.63 68.25
CA THR A 138 15.73 -14.04 68.46
C THR A 138 16.98 -14.91 68.59
N LEU A 139 18.01 -14.65 67.76
CA LEU A 139 19.29 -15.36 67.81
C LEU A 139 20.05 -15.09 69.10
N SER A 140 20.04 -13.84 69.58
CA SER A 140 20.60 -13.48 70.88
C SER A 140 19.93 -14.24 72.03
N ALA A 141 18.59 -14.34 72.02
CA ALA A 141 17.84 -15.11 73.01
C ALA A 141 18.11 -16.63 72.96
N GLN A 142 18.50 -17.16 71.81
CA GLN A 142 18.85 -18.58 71.60
C GLN A 142 20.34 -18.90 71.86
N ASN A 143 21.09 -17.97 72.45
CA ASN A 143 22.49 -18.13 72.83
C ASN A 143 23.47 -18.29 71.64
N TYR A 144 23.15 -17.68 70.48
CA TYR A 144 24.11 -17.47 69.40
C TYR A 144 24.96 -16.24 69.71
N GLN A 145 26.26 -16.32 69.47
CA GLN A 145 27.20 -15.22 69.75
C GLN A 145 27.83 -14.65 68.49
N THR A 146 27.88 -15.42 67.40
CA THR A 146 28.50 -15.01 66.12
C THR A 146 27.48 -15.07 64.99
N VAL A 147 27.49 -14.08 64.08
CA VAL A 147 26.59 -14.05 62.91
C VAL A 147 27.35 -13.70 61.65
N ILE A 148 27.27 -14.56 60.63
CA ILE A 148 27.75 -14.26 59.28
C ILE A 148 26.65 -13.48 58.57
N CYS A 149 26.97 -12.27 58.10
CA CYS A 149 25.98 -11.35 57.55
C CYS A 149 26.45 -10.50 56.37
N ASP A 150 25.49 -9.93 55.65
CA ASP A 150 25.72 -8.87 54.66
C ASP A 150 25.90 -7.50 55.34
N THR A 151 26.13 -6.45 54.55
CA THR A 151 26.35 -5.09 55.05
C THR A 151 25.16 -4.54 55.84
N VAL A 152 23.94 -4.88 55.45
CA VAL A 152 22.71 -4.40 56.08
C VAL A 152 22.56 -5.00 57.48
N ALA A 153 22.76 -6.31 57.61
CA ALA A 153 22.66 -6.98 58.89
C ALA A 153 23.90 -6.81 59.78
N TYR A 154 25.05 -6.42 59.23
CA TYR A 154 26.29 -6.19 59.98
C TYR A 154 26.13 -5.11 61.07
N GLU A 155 25.56 -3.96 60.71
CA GLU A 155 25.36 -2.87 61.68
C GLU A 155 24.32 -3.23 62.74
N ALA A 156 23.24 -3.89 62.33
CA ALA A 156 22.17 -4.34 63.22
C ALA A 156 22.69 -5.37 64.23
N ALA A 157 23.53 -6.32 63.80
CA ALA A 157 24.11 -7.35 64.64
C ALA A 157 25.05 -6.77 65.70
N ARG A 158 25.86 -5.77 65.33
CA ARG A 158 26.75 -5.07 66.28
C ARG A 158 25.96 -4.34 67.37
N LYS A 159 24.84 -3.70 67.00
CA LYS A 159 23.94 -3.03 67.97
C LYS A 159 23.24 -4.02 68.91
N ALA A 160 22.98 -5.24 68.44
CA ALA A 160 22.37 -6.32 69.22
C ALA A 160 23.36 -7.07 70.13
N GLY A 161 24.65 -6.68 70.17
CA GLY A 161 25.67 -7.30 71.02
C GLY A 161 26.20 -8.65 70.51
N LEU A 162 25.94 -8.99 69.25
CA LEU A 162 26.49 -10.18 68.58
C LEU A 162 27.84 -9.83 67.93
N THR A 163 28.65 -10.85 67.63
CA THR A 163 29.91 -10.71 66.88
C THR A 163 29.64 -10.91 65.38
N PRO A 164 29.54 -9.84 64.57
CA PRO A 164 29.25 -9.99 63.15
C PRO A 164 30.51 -10.31 62.35
N ILE A 165 30.41 -11.29 61.45
CA ILE A 165 31.40 -11.57 60.40
C ILE A 165 30.79 -11.10 59.09
N LEU A 166 31.34 -10.02 58.52
CA LEU A 166 30.89 -9.50 57.23
C LEU A 166 31.31 -10.45 56.11
N LEU A 167 30.36 -10.80 55.26
CA LEU A 167 30.64 -11.60 54.08
C LEU A 167 31.27 -10.73 52.99
N THR A 168 32.58 -10.88 52.81
CA THR A 168 33.38 -10.10 51.85
C THR A 168 33.48 -10.82 50.51
N SER A 169 33.56 -10.06 49.42
CA SER A 169 33.79 -10.62 48.08
C SER A 169 35.27 -10.90 47.93
N SER A 170 35.58 -12.02 47.31
CA SER A 170 36.94 -12.33 46.87
C SER A 170 37.28 -11.64 45.54
N ALA A 171 38.58 -11.68 45.20
CA ALA A 171 39.08 -11.19 43.93
C ALA A 171 38.52 -12.01 42.75
N GLU A 172 38.29 -13.31 42.95
CA GLU A 172 37.71 -14.23 41.97
C GLU A 172 36.26 -13.85 41.63
N SER A 173 35.47 -13.47 42.64
CA SER A 173 34.11 -12.97 42.44
C SER A 173 34.09 -11.66 41.65
N LEU A 174 35.06 -10.77 41.87
CA LEU A 174 35.19 -9.54 41.06
C LEU A 174 35.63 -9.86 39.63
N GLU A 175 36.63 -10.72 39.46
CA GLU A 175 37.14 -11.11 38.14
C GLU A 175 36.03 -11.72 37.27
N THR A 176 35.22 -12.61 37.84
CA THR A 176 34.08 -13.21 37.12
C THR A 176 33.04 -12.16 36.73
N ALA A 177 32.72 -11.21 37.61
CA ALA A 177 31.80 -10.12 37.30
C ALA A 177 32.34 -9.18 36.19
N VAL A 178 33.63 -8.85 36.23
CA VAL A 178 34.28 -8.01 35.21
C VAL A 178 34.35 -8.74 33.86
N ASN A 179 34.68 -10.03 33.85
CA ASN A 179 34.68 -10.82 32.61
C ASN A 179 33.26 -10.91 32.00
N HIS A 180 32.23 -11.02 32.84
CA HIS A 180 30.84 -10.96 32.37
C HIS A 180 30.49 -9.57 31.81
N ALA A 181 31.00 -8.49 32.43
CA ALA A 181 30.86 -7.12 31.93
C ALA A 181 31.46 -6.97 30.54
N LEU A 182 32.68 -7.46 30.35
CA LEU A 182 33.37 -7.43 29.07
C LEU A 182 32.59 -8.17 27.99
N TYR A 183 32.12 -9.37 28.29
CA TYR A 183 31.33 -10.17 27.35
C TYR A 183 30.03 -9.46 26.92
N LEU A 184 29.28 -8.89 27.87
CA LEU A 184 28.05 -8.14 27.58
C LEU A 184 28.33 -6.87 26.78
N TRP A 185 29.40 -6.15 27.11
CA TRP A 185 29.83 -4.99 26.36
C TRP A 185 30.17 -5.34 24.91
N GLU A 186 30.95 -6.40 24.67
CA GLU A 186 31.27 -6.83 23.30
C GLU A 186 30.03 -7.19 22.47
N ILE A 187 29.06 -7.90 23.06
CA ILE A 187 27.81 -8.24 22.38
C ILE A 187 27.00 -6.98 22.05
N SER A 188 26.88 -6.06 23.01
CA SER A 188 26.16 -4.81 22.80
C SER A 188 26.82 -3.96 21.72
N GLN A 189 28.15 -3.85 21.70
CA GLN A 189 28.90 -3.15 20.65
C GLN A 189 28.68 -3.79 19.29
N LYS A 190 28.80 -5.12 19.17
CA LYS A 190 28.51 -5.84 17.92
C LYS A 190 27.08 -5.59 17.43
N SER A 191 26.12 -5.55 18.35
CA SER A 191 24.71 -5.28 18.03
C SER A 191 24.52 -3.84 17.54
N VAL A 192 25.10 -2.85 18.23
CA VAL A 192 25.04 -1.44 17.83
C VAL A 192 25.69 -1.21 16.47
N VAL A 193 26.86 -1.81 16.23
CA VAL A 193 27.55 -1.74 14.94
C VAL A 193 26.68 -2.36 13.84
N THR A 194 26.14 -3.57 14.06
CA THR A 194 25.25 -4.23 13.09
C THR A 194 24.02 -3.39 12.78
N LEU A 195 23.36 -2.84 13.80
CA LEU A 195 22.20 -1.95 13.63
C LEU A 195 22.57 -0.65 12.89
N SER A 196 23.75 -0.09 13.15
CA SER A 196 24.23 1.11 12.44
C SER A 196 24.48 0.81 10.96
N MET A 197 25.10 -0.34 10.64
CA MET A 197 25.30 -0.80 9.28
C MET A 197 23.97 -0.98 8.56
N LEU A 198 23.00 -1.65 9.19
CA LEU A 198 21.66 -1.84 8.62
C LEU A 198 20.96 -0.49 8.36
N LYS A 199 21.02 0.45 9.30
CA LYS A 199 20.46 1.81 9.12
C LYS A 199 21.10 2.55 7.95
N GLU A 200 22.41 2.48 7.78
CA GLU A 200 23.10 3.10 6.64
C GLU A 200 22.77 2.40 5.31
N THR A 201 22.62 1.07 5.29
CA THR A 201 22.16 0.37 4.08
C THR A 201 20.74 0.76 3.68
N LEU A 202 19.86 1.03 4.65
CA LEU A 202 18.50 1.52 4.36
C LEU A 202 18.51 2.94 3.80
N LYS A 203 19.37 3.83 4.30
CA LYS A 203 19.51 5.20 3.78
C LYS A 203 20.08 5.26 2.36
N THR A 204 20.95 4.32 2.02
CA THR A 204 21.58 4.24 0.68
C THR A 204 20.74 3.46 -0.33
N GLY A 205 19.63 2.84 0.10
CA GLY A 205 18.71 2.14 -0.77
C GLY A 205 17.98 3.04 -1.77
N PHE A 206 17.40 2.42 -2.80
CA PHE A 206 16.68 3.12 -3.87
C PHE A 206 15.29 3.67 -3.48
N GLY A 207 14.90 3.55 -2.21
CA GLY A 207 13.60 3.98 -1.71
C GLY A 207 13.68 4.50 -0.29
N ASP A 208 12.83 5.46 0.01
CA ASP A 208 12.65 6.01 1.34
C ASP A 208 11.68 5.14 2.13
N TYR A 209 12.02 4.85 3.39
CA TYR A 209 11.20 4.02 4.26
C TYR A 209 10.58 4.85 5.37
N LEU A 210 9.31 4.56 5.66
CA LEU A 210 8.56 5.20 6.72
C LEU A 210 7.77 4.12 7.47
N LEU A 211 8.09 3.98 8.76
CA LEU A 211 7.49 3.00 9.68
C LEU A 211 6.51 3.72 10.60
N LEU A 212 5.25 3.32 10.55
CA LEU A 212 4.17 3.84 11.39
C LEU A 212 3.63 2.74 12.29
N ASN A 213 3.25 3.09 13.52
CA ASN A 213 2.47 2.22 14.39
C ASN A 213 0.99 2.20 13.95
N GLU A 214 0.15 1.34 14.54
CA GLU A 214 -1.29 1.23 14.23
C GLU A 214 -2.04 2.58 14.38
N ASN A 215 -1.60 3.40 15.34
CA ASN A 215 -2.15 4.72 15.60
C ASN A 215 -1.63 5.82 14.66
N GLY A 216 -0.81 5.48 13.66
CA GLY A 216 -0.21 6.43 12.72
C GLY A 216 0.91 7.30 13.32
N THR A 217 1.52 6.86 14.43
CA THR A 217 2.69 7.48 15.04
C THR A 217 3.98 6.97 14.38
N LEU A 218 4.93 7.88 14.13
CA LEU A 218 6.19 7.54 13.46
C LEU A 218 7.14 6.79 14.39
N LEU A 219 7.50 5.56 14.00
CA LEU A 219 8.53 4.77 14.69
C LEU A 219 9.91 5.04 14.09
N TYR A 220 10.01 5.12 12.76
CA TYR A 220 11.26 5.36 12.06
C TYR A 220 11.01 5.97 10.67
N SER A 221 11.91 6.85 10.23
CA SER A 221 11.96 7.29 8.84
C SER A 221 13.39 7.46 8.35
N THR A 222 13.62 7.13 7.08
CA THR A 222 14.83 7.56 6.36
C THR A 222 14.74 9.01 5.90
N LEU A 223 13.52 9.56 5.77
CA LEU A 223 13.28 10.94 5.36
C LEU A 223 13.51 11.90 6.54
N GLN A 224 14.10 13.06 6.23
CA GLN A 224 14.35 14.12 7.21
C GLN A 224 13.72 15.44 6.76
N GLY A 225 13.35 16.29 7.73
CA GLY A 225 12.90 17.67 7.53
C GLY A 225 11.41 17.85 7.20
N ASN A 226 11.04 19.04 6.72
CA ASN A 226 9.65 19.46 6.48
C ASN A 226 8.90 18.57 5.46
N PHE A 227 9.63 17.85 4.61
CA PHE A 227 9.09 16.90 3.64
C PHE A 227 8.44 15.68 4.30
N LEU A 228 8.98 15.24 5.44
CA LEU A 228 8.45 14.12 6.23
C LEU A 228 7.03 14.41 6.73
N GLN A 229 6.77 15.63 7.21
CA GLN A 229 5.46 16.00 7.74
C GLN A 229 4.39 16.00 6.66
N ALA A 230 4.68 16.54 5.47
CA ALA A 230 3.74 16.56 4.36
C ALA A 230 3.35 15.14 3.91
N ILE A 231 4.34 14.25 3.78
CA ILE A 231 4.10 12.83 3.42
C ILE A 231 3.37 12.11 4.56
N GLN A 232 3.74 12.35 5.82
CA GLN A 232 3.11 11.73 6.97
C GLN A 232 1.62 12.08 7.05
N THR A 233 1.22 13.34 6.83
CA THR A 233 -0.20 13.72 6.84
C THR A 233 -0.97 13.03 5.71
N GLN A 234 -0.35 12.85 4.54
CA GLN A 234 -0.98 12.17 3.41
C GLN A 234 -1.08 10.65 3.64
N LEU A 235 -0.04 10.03 4.20
CA LEU A 235 -0.03 8.61 4.54
C LEU A 235 -0.93 8.28 5.73
N GLN A 236 -1.09 9.18 6.70
CA GLN A 236 -2.01 9.01 7.84
C GLN A 236 -3.46 8.82 7.38
N LYS A 237 -3.88 9.50 6.30
CA LYS A 237 -5.21 9.30 5.71
C LYS A 237 -5.39 7.90 5.13
N GLU A 238 -4.30 7.28 4.67
CA GLU A 238 -4.29 5.95 4.04
C GLU A 238 -4.09 4.81 5.05
N VAL A 239 -3.60 5.08 6.28
CA VAL A 239 -3.39 4.10 7.36
C VAL A 239 -4.60 3.15 7.58
N PRO A 240 -5.84 3.62 7.79
CA PRO A 240 -6.97 2.73 8.07
C PRO A 240 -7.24 1.75 6.91
N SER A 241 -6.90 2.16 5.69
CA SER A 241 -7.09 1.36 4.48
C SER A 241 -5.93 0.42 4.16
N CYS A 242 -4.81 0.54 4.90
CA CYS A 242 -3.60 -0.29 4.78
C CYS A 242 -3.46 -1.32 5.93
N LEU A 243 -4.38 -1.34 6.90
CA LEU A 243 -4.41 -2.33 7.99
C LEU A 243 -4.83 -3.74 7.52
N SER A 244 -5.26 -3.89 6.26
CA SER A 244 -5.47 -5.21 5.66
C SER A 244 -4.13 -5.92 5.42
N LYS A 245 -4.06 -7.24 5.63
CA LYS A 245 -2.84 -8.05 5.37
C LYS A 245 -2.35 -8.03 3.91
N GLU A 246 -3.14 -7.50 2.98
CA GLU A 246 -2.78 -7.40 1.56
C GLU A 246 -1.82 -6.23 1.31
N ARG A 247 -0.84 -6.45 0.42
CA ARG A 247 0.06 -5.39 -0.05
C ARG A 247 -0.74 -4.40 -0.86
N ARG A 248 -0.63 -3.11 -0.55
CA ARG A 248 -1.24 -2.04 -1.33
C ARG A 248 -0.16 -1.19 -1.97
N SER A 249 -0.36 -0.80 -3.22
CA SER A 249 0.53 0.13 -3.91
C SER A 249 -0.28 1.26 -4.52
N PHE A 250 0.12 2.49 -4.25
CA PHE A 250 -0.55 3.70 -4.73
C PHE A 250 0.48 4.81 -4.95
N PHE A 251 0.07 5.87 -5.62
CA PHE A 251 0.95 7.02 -5.88
C PHE A 251 0.56 8.22 -5.02
N ILE A 252 1.55 8.91 -4.49
CA ILE A 252 1.37 10.20 -3.82
C ILE A 252 2.17 11.28 -4.56
N THR A 253 1.63 12.50 -4.57
CA THR A 253 2.33 13.65 -5.13
C THR A 253 2.80 14.53 -3.98
N ALA A 254 4.11 14.70 -3.85
CA ALA A 254 4.73 15.55 -2.84
C ALA A 254 5.81 16.44 -3.48
N ALA A 255 5.80 17.73 -3.17
CA ALA A 255 6.78 18.72 -3.69
C ALA A 255 6.93 18.69 -5.24
N ASN A 256 5.83 18.54 -5.97
CA ASN A 256 5.81 18.50 -7.44
C ASN A 256 6.57 17.30 -8.06
N LYS A 257 6.77 16.22 -7.29
CA LYS A 257 7.27 14.93 -7.74
C LYS A 257 6.30 13.82 -7.34
N LEU A 258 6.19 12.80 -8.17
CA LEU A 258 5.31 11.66 -7.96
C LEU A 258 6.10 10.51 -7.32
N TYR A 259 5.60 9.96 -6.23
CA TYR A 259 6.21 8.86 -5.51
C TYR A 259 5.32 7.62 -5.57
N ALA A 260 5.88 6.48 -5.94
CA ALA A 260 5.22 5.19 -5.79
C ALA A 260 5.36 4.76 -4.33
N VAL A 261 4.24 4.51 -3.68
CA VAL A 261 4.19 4.05 -2.29
C VAL A 261 3.73 2.60 -2.29
N SER A 262 4.51 1.72 -1.70
CA SER A 262 4.05 0.37 -1.37
C SER A 262 3.95 0.21 0.14
N SER A 263 2.78 -0.19 0.63
CA SER A 263 2.54 -0.46 2.05
C SER A 263 2.50 -1.96 2.33
N ARG A 264 3.04 -2.34 3.49
CA ARG A 264 2.97 -3.70 4.04
C ARG A 264 2.71 -3.64 5.53
N PHE A 265 1.66 -4.33 5.97
CA PHE A 265 1.39 -4.57 7.39
C PHE A 265 2.20 -5.76 7.89
N VAL A 266 2.88 -5.60 9.02
CA VAL A 266 3.66 -6.64 9.69
C VAL A 266 3.17 -6.76 11.12
N ASP A 267 2.68 -7.94 11.45
CA ASP A 267 2.20 -8.30 12.78
C ASP A 267 3.21 -9.25 13.43
N THR A 268 4.20 -8.69 14.11
CA THR A 268 5.19 -9.45 14.88
C THR A 268 5.11 -9.00 16.34
N ALA A 269 4.47 -9.80 17.19
CA ALA A 269 4.39 -9.51 18.63
C ALA A 269 5.81 -9.26 19.20
N PRO A 270 6.01 -8.21 20.02
CA PRO A 270 5.01 -7.48 20.81
C PRO A 270 4.41 -6.21 20.16
N GLU A 271 4.86 -5.77 18.97
CA GLU A 271 4.37 -4.54 18.33
C GLU A 271 4.08 -4.74 16.84
N SER A 272 2.88 -4.35 16.42
CA SER A 272 2.42 -4.39 15.02
C SER A 272 2.76 -3.06 14.33
N TYR A 273 3.29 -3.10 13.11
CA TYR A 273 3.73 -1.89 12.40
C TYR A 273 3.46 -1.95 10.89
N LEU A 274 3.29 -0.76 10.31
CA LEU A 274 3.11 -0.52 8.89
C LEU A 274 4.40 -0.01 8.27
N ILE A 275 4.86 -0.69 7.22
CA ILE A 275 6.03 -0.28 6.42
C ILE A 275 5.51 0.40 5.15
N PHE A 276 5.87 1.66 4.95
CA PHE A 276 5.70 2.37 3.68
C PHE A 276 7.06 2.51 3.00
N CYS A 277 7.17 2.02 1.76
CA CYS A 277 8.32 2.23 0.89
C CYS A 277 7.94 3.23 -0.19
N LEU A 278 8.69 4.32 -0.29
CA LEU A 278 8.49 5.45 -1.19
C LEU A 278 9.60 5.44 -2.24
N THR A 279 9.25 5.23 -3.51
CA THR A 279 10.20 5.33 -4.62
C THR A 279 9.84 6.52 -5.52
N PRO A 280 10.80 7.43 -5.81
CA PRO A 280 10.53 8.54 -6.70
C PRO A 280 10.28 8.01 -8.12
N SER A 281 9.11 8.32 -8.67
CA SER A 281 8.76 8.02 -10.06
C SER A 281 9.22 9.16 -10.97
N LYS A 282 9.77 8.81 -12.14
CA LYS A 282 10.21 9.78 -13.16
C LYS A 282 9.05 10.32 -14.01
N LEU A 283 7.81 9.99 -13.67
CA LEU A 283 6.64 10.49 -14.38
C LEU A 283 6.42 11.98 -14.07
N PRO A 284 6.40 12.87 -15.09
CA PRO A 284 6.12 14.28 -14.87
C PRO A 284 4.66 14.47 -14.45
N VAL A 285 4.44 15.21 -13.36
CA VAL A 285 3.16 15.45 -12.67
C VAL A 285 2.05 16.03 -13.56
N ASN A 286 2.37 16.54 -14.76
CA ASN A 286 1.40 17.10 -15.72
C ASN A 286 0.71 16.00 -16.55
N HIS A 287 -0.10 15.17 -15.89
CA HIS A 287 -0.64 13.89 -16.37
C HIS A 287 -1.78 13.90 -17.41
N SER A 288 -2.17 15.03 -18.01
CA SER A 288 -3.25 15.02 -19.03
C SER A 288 -2.81 15.31 -20.47
N LYS A 289 -1.58 15.78 -20.70
CA LYS A 289 -1.19 16.29 -22.04
C LYS A 289 -0.59 15.26 -22.99
N TYR A 290 -0.18 14.08 -22.53
CA TYR A 290 0.63 13.16 -23.35
C TYR A 290 0.23 11.68 -23.27
N GLY A 291 -1.04 11.39 -22.94
CA GLY A 291 -1.64 10.07 -23.12
C GLY A 291 -1.40 9.02 -22.02
N ILE A 292 -0.61 9.27 -20.98
CA ILE A 292 -0.42 8.32 -19.86
C ILE A 292 -0.94 8.94 -18.56
N SER A 293 -1.98 8.32 -17.99
CA SER A 293 -2.59 8.71 -16.72
C SER A 293 -2.59 7.55 -15.74
N ILE A 294 -2.30 7.83 -14.46
CA ILE A 294 -2.39 6.85 -13.38
C ILE A 294 -3.63 7.16 -12.57
N LEU A 295 -4.42 6.13 -12.27
CA LEU A 295 -5.67 6.25 -11.51
C LEU A 295 -5.67 5.22 -10.38
N ASN A 296 -6.20 5.63 -9.23
CA ASN A 296 -6.48 4.72 -8.11
C ASN A 296 -7.96 4.29 -8.12
N ARG A 297 -8.32 3.40 -7.20
CA ARG A 297 -9.71 2.95 -7.01
C ARG A 297 -10.69 4.10 -6.79
N GLU A 298 -10.33 5.10 -5.99
CA GLU A 298 -11.21 6.23 -5.70
C GLU A 298 -11.41 7.12 -6.92
N ASP A 299 -10.34 7.44 -7.64
CA ASP A 299 -10.40 8.25 -8.87
C ASP A 299 -11.24 7.58 -9.95
N THR A 300 -11.06 6.26 -10.12
CA THR A 300 -11.86 5.48 -11.08
C THR A 300 -13.33 5.40 -10.67
N GLN A 301 -13.62 5.27 -9.37
CA GLN A 301 -14.99 5.27 -8.86
C GLN A 301 -15.67 6.62 -9.07
N ASN A 302 -14.97 7.74 -8.83
CA ASN A 302 -15.49 9.09 -9.07
C ASN A 302 -15.73 9.37 -10.56
N THR A 303 -14.85 8.86 -11.43
CA THR A 303 -15.04 8.97 -12.88
C THR A 303 -16.22 8.11 -13.37
N LEU A 304 -16.45 6.97 -12.74
CA LEU A 304 -17.58 6.09 -13.04
C LEU A 304 -18.92 6.64 -12.56
N THR A 305 -18.98 7.27 -11.39
CA THR A 305 -20.23 7.87 -10.87
C THR A 305 -20.73 9.02 -11.72
N THR A 306 -19.82 9.75 -12.35
CA THR A 306 -20.13 10.87 -13.27
C THR A 306 -20.46 10.41 -14.69
N SER A 307 -20.26 9.13 -15.01
CA SER A 307 -20.46 8.58 -16.36
C SER A 307 -21.87 8.01 -16.56
N ILE A 308 -22.44 8.25 -17.74
CA ILE A 308 -23.85 7.90 -18.05
C ILE A 308 -24.03 6.37 -18.11
N CYS A 309 -22.98 5.63 -18.49
CA CYS A 309 -23.03 4.18 -18.70
C CYS A 309 -23.20 3.32 -17.42
N ASN A 310 -23.20 3.90 -16.22
CA ASN A 310 -23.39 3.12 -14.98
C ASN A 310 -24.87 2.83 -14.65
N THR A 311 -25.79 3.41 -15.42
CA THR A 311 -27.23 3.34 -15.14
C THR A 311 -27.97 2.55 -16.21
N GLY A 312 -28.91 1.72 -15.77
CA GLY A 312 -29.71 0.86 -16.65
C GLY A 312 -29.62 -0.63 -16.37
N SER A 313 -30.39 -1.39 -17.14
CA SER A 313 -30.44 -2.84 -17.12
C SER A 313 -29.16 -3.48 -17.70
N HIS A 314 -28.57 -2.85 -18.74
CA HIS A 314 -27.35 -3.33 -19.39
C HIS A 314 -26.12 -3.22 -18.47
N ALA A 315 -25.99 -2.09 -17.76
CA ALA A 315 -24.92 -1.87 -16.79
C ALA A 315 -24.94 -2.90 -15.64
N LYS A 316 -26.14 -3.28 -15.16
CA LYS A 316 -26.32 -4.32 -14.15
C LYS A 316 -25.84 -5.69 -14.63
N LYS A 317 -26.13 -6.03 -15.90
CA LYS A 317 -25.65 -7.28 -16.52
C LYS A 317 -24.13 -7.30 -16.59
N LEU A 318 -23.52 -6.23 -17.11
CA LEU A 318 -22.06 -6.09 -17.20
C LEU A 318 -21.39 -6.15 -15.82
N ARG A 319 -22.00 -5.57 -14.79
CA ARG A 319 -21.47 -5.67 -13.42
C ARG A 319 -21.56 -7.08 -12.86
N LYS A 320 -22.62 -7.83 -13.18
CA LYS A 320 -22.74 -9.24 -12.81
C LYS A 320 -21.67 -10.08 -13.50
N ASP A 321 -21.40 -9.79 -14.77
CA ASP A 321 -20.35 -10.45 -15.57
C ASP A 321 -18.95 -10.09 -15.04
N ALA A 322 -18.69 -8.84 -14.67
CA ALA A 322 -17.44 -8.44 -14.02
C ALA A 322 -17.22 -9.16 -12.69
N LYS A 323 -18.28 -9.30 -11.88
CA LYS A 323 -18.23 -10.02 -10.60
C LYS A 323 -17.94 -11.51 -10.77
N SER A 324 -18.47 -12.17 -11.80
CA SER A 324 -18.18 -13.58 -12.06
C SER A 324 -16.71 -13.78 -12.49
N MET A 325 -16.13 -12.81 -13.20
CA MET A 325 -14.74 -12.83 -13.66
C MET A 325 -13.71 -12.46 -12.57
N LYS A 326 -14.14 -12.03 -11.37
CA LYS A 326 -13.26 -11.63 -10.26
C LYS A 326 -12.25 -12.71 -9.86
N LYS A 327 -12.63 -13.99 -9.92
CA LYS A 327 -11.79 -15.11 -9.45
C LYS A 327 -10.50 -15.27 -10.25
N PHE A 328 -10.58 -15.09 -11.57
CA PHE A 328 -9.47 -15.34 -12.49
C PHE A 328 -8.76 -14.06 -12.94
N SER A 329 -9.44 -12.90 -12.90
CA SER A 329 -8.88 -11.61 -13.34
C SER A 329 -8.15 -11.68 -14.70
N PRO A 330 -8.81 -12.22 -15.76
CA PRO A 330 -8.16 -12.43 -17.06
C PRO A 330 -7.84 -11.12 -17.78
N ASN A 331 -6.95 -11.19 -18.76
CA ASN A 331 -6.71 -10.12 -19.72
C ASN A 331 -7.96 -9.90 -20.58
N LEU A 332 -8.29 -8.64 -20.88
CA LEU A 332 -9.54 -8.29 -21.55
C LEU A 332 -9.27 -7.52 -22.84
N MET A 333 -10.06 -7.81 -23.87
CA MET A 333 -10.09 -7.04 -25.12
C MET A 333 -11.49 -6.45 -25.32
N LEU A 334 -11.62 -5.16 -25.11
CA LEU A 334 -12.87 -4.42 -25.26
C LEU A 334 -13.03 -3.98 -26.71
N THR A 335 -14.18 -4.27 -27.29
CA THR A 335 -14.44 -3.95 -28.70
C THR A 335 -15.80 -3.30 -28.90
N GLY A 336 -15.82 -1.99 -29.08
CA GLY A 336 -17.02 -1.17 -29.27
C GLY A 336 -16.93 -0.28 -30.49
N GLU A 337 -18.02 0.39 -30.83
CA GLU A 337 -18.05 1.39 -31.90
C GLU A 337 -17.59 2.76 -31.39
N TYR A 338 -17.29 3.68 -32.31
CA TYR A 338 -16.88 5.02 -31.92
C TYR A 338 -17.90 5.69 -30.99
N GLY A 339 -17.42 6.25 -29.89
CA GLY A 339 -18.26 6.90 -28.88
C GLY A 339 -18.98 5.95 -27.94
N THR A 340 -18.72 4.63 -27.99
CA THR A 340 -19.03 3.77 -26.84
C THR A 340 -18.04 4.05 -25.72
N GLU A 341 -18.51 4.23 -24.49
CA GLU A 341 -17.65 4.58 -23.34
C GLU A 341 -16.88 3.34 -22.85
N GLU A 342 -15.98 2.81 -23.67
CA GLU A 342 -15.15 1.64 -23.37
C GLU A 342 -14.28 1.86 -22.12
N ASP A 343 -13.83 3.11 -21.91
CA ASP A 343 -13.11 3.56 -20.72
C ASP A 343 -13.89 3.23 -19.43
N CYS A 344 -15.20 3.49 -19.41
CA CYS A 344 -16.06 3.23 -18.25
C CYS A 344 -16.10 1.73 -17.95
N LEU A 345 -16.21 0.91 -18.99
CA LEU A 345 -16.21 -0.53 -18.84
C LEU A 345 -14.86 -1.04 -18.31
N ALA A 346 -13.74 -0.54 -18.82
CA ALA A 346 -12.41 -0.85 -18.31
C ALA A 346 -12.26 -0.52 -16.80
N TYR A 347 -12.75 0.65 -16.37
CA TYR A 347 -12.74 1.05 -14.96
C TYR A 347 -13.60 0.12 -14.09
N LEU A 348 -14.77 -0.30 -14.59
CA LEU A 348 -15.64 -1.22 -13.86
C LEU A 348 -14.98 -2.59 -13.65
N TYR A 349 -14.32 -3.14 -14.68
CA TYR A 349 -13.58 -4.39 -14.58
C TYR A 349 -12.35 -4.29 -13.66
N TYR A 350 -11.73 -3.12 -13.59
CA TYR A 350 -10.65 -2.83 -12.65
C TYR A 350 -11.14 -2.81 -11.19
N ILE A 351 -12.22 -2.09 -10.88
CA ILE A 351 -12.77 -1.99 -9.52
C ILE A 351 -13.21 -3.35 -8.97
N GLU A 352 -13.83 -4.19 -9.81
CA GLU A 352 -14.32 -5.51 -9.39
C GLU A 352 -13.21 -6.59 -9.41
N SER A 353 -11.97 -6.25 -9.80
CA SER A 353 -10.82 -7.17 -9.88
C SER A 353 -10.19 -7.50 -8.52
N LYS A 354 -9.25 -8.45 -8.49
CA LYS A 354 -8.37 -8.66 -7.32
C LYS A 354 -7.32 -7.55 -7.15
N LEU A 355 -6.87 -6.97 -8.26
CA LEU A 355 -5.83 -5.93 -8.29
C LEU A 355 -6.40 -4.51 -8.10
N HIS A 356 -7.59 -4.37 -7.51
CA HIS A 356 -8.22 -3.07 -7.27
C HIS A 356 -7.46 -2.21 -6.25
N ASN A 357 -6.54 -2.81 -5.48
CA ASN A 357 -5.65 -2.14 -4.53
C ASN A 357 -4.30 -1.73 -5.16
N HIS A 358 -4.08 -2.04 -6.44
CA HIS A 358 -2.92 -1.67 -7.23
C HIS A 358 -3.28 -0.59 -8.26
N PRO A 359 -2.33 0.23 -8.74
CA PRO A 359 -2.64 1.34 -9.64
C PRO A 359 -3.15 0.86 -11.00
N LEU A 360 -4.04 1.65 -11.60
CA LEU A 360 -4.47 1.53 -12.98
C LEU A 360 -3.67 2.51 -13.86
N TYR A 361 -2.87 1.97 -14.77
CA TYR A 361 -2.19 2.76 -15.80
C TYR A 361 -3.07 2.83 -17.05
N LYS A 362 -3.63 4.00 -17.34
CA LYS A 362 -4.34 4.25 -18.60
C LYS A 362 -3.38 4.88 -19.61
N ILE A 363 -3.20 4.21 -20.74
CA ILE A 363 -2.37 4.61 -21.87
C ILE A 363 -3.29 4.82 -23.07
N ASN A 364 -3.51 6.07 -23.46
CA ASN A 364 -4.29 6.42 -24.63
C ASN A 364 -3.39 6.53 -25.86
N CYS A 365 -3.50 5.57 -26.76
CA CYS A 365 -2.69 5.49 -27.98
C CYS A 365 -2.86 6.67 -28.93
N ASP A 366 -4.00 7.37 -28.88
CA ASP A 366 -4.26 8.55 -29.73
C ASP A 366 -3.41 9.77 -29.33
N LEU A 367 -2.96 9.82 -28.07
CA LEU A 367 -2.23 10.96 -27.49
C LEU A 367 -0.75 10.66 -27.23
N LEU A 368 -0.24 9.51 -27.71
CA LEU A 368 1.15 9.09 -27.49
C LEU A 368 2.11 9.81 -28.43
N ASN A 369 3.18 10.37 -27.86
CA ASN A 369 4.32 10.91 -28.59
C ASN A 369 5.52 9.94 -28.56
N GLU A 370 6.54 10.19 -29.38
CA GLU A 370 7.74 9.32 -29.46
C GLU A 370 8.51 9.24 -28.14
N LYS A 371 8.54 10.33 -27.35
CA LYS A 371 9.23 10.35 -26.05
C LYS A 371 8.58 9.40 -25.05
N ASN A 372 7.24 9.41 -24.99
CA ASN A 372 6.48 8.55 -24.08
C ASN A 372 6.45 7.11 -24.57
N TRP A 373 6.42 6.89 -25.89
CA TRP A 373 6.61 5.57 -26.47
C TRP A 373 7.95 4.96 -26.06
N ASN A 374 9.04 5.72 -26.17
CA ASN A 374 10.36 5.30 -25.71
C ASN A 374 10.40 5.08 -24.19
N PHE A 375 9.70 5.90 -23.40
CA PHE A 375 9.57 5.67 -21.96
C PHE A 375 8.86 4.33 -21.66
N LEU A 376 7.75 4.04 -22.34
CA LEU A 376 6.98 2.82 -22.12
C LEU A 376 7.80 1.57 -22.43
N ILE A 377 8.69 1.61 -23.41
CA ILE A 377 9.36 0.40 -23.87
C ILE A 377 10.79 0.27 -23.34
N ASN A 378 11.53 1.38 -23.20
CA ASN A 378 12.95 1.34 -22.88
C ASN A 378 13.29 1.77 -21.43
N SER A 379 12.33 2.26 -20.65
CA SER A 379 12.58 2.71 -19.27
C SER A 379 12.39 1.59 -18.25
N PHE A 380 13.28 1.51 -17.26
CA PHE A 380 13.12 0.65 -16.08
C PHE A 380 11.97 1.08 -15.15
N HIS A 381 11.45 2.30 -15.32
CA HIS A 381 10.26 2.79 -14.58
C HIS A 381 8.99 2.68 -15.43
N SER A 382 9.00 1.85 -16.46
CA SER A 382 7.83 1.62 -17.29
C SER A 382 6.76 0.85 -16.52
N PRO A 383 5.47 1.11 -16.76
CA PRO A 383 4.40 0.26 -16.24
C PRO A 383 4.55 -1.21 -16.66
N PHE A 384 5.24 -1.52 -17.76
CA PHE A 384 5.47 -2.90 -18.21
C PHE A 384 6.54 -3.65 -17.41
N THR A 385 7.44 -2.94 -16.73
CA THR A 385 8.50 -3.55 -15.91
C THR A 385 8.06 -3.85 -14.48
N ASP A 386 7.06 -3.14 -13.98
CA ASP A 386 6.44 -3.38 -12.67
C ASP A 386 5.58 -4.66 -12.66
N ASN A 387 5.10 -5.07 -11.48
CA ASN A 387 4.26 -6.25 -11.27
C ASN A 387 2.93 -5.88 -10.59
N ASP A 388 1.94 -6.77 -10.72
CA ASP A 388 0.62 -6.69 -10.08
C ASP A 388 -0.20 -5.44 -10.44
N ASN A 389 0.14 -4.76 -11.53
CA ASN A 389 -0.59 -3.58 -11.98
C ASN A 389 -1.69 -3.93 -12.98
N THR A 390 -2.70 -3.06 -13.09
CA THR A 390 -3.65 -3.11 -14.20
C THR A 390 -3.26 -2.07 -15.23
N ILE A 391 -3.05 -2.48 -16.48
CA ILE A 391 -2.66 -1.61 -17.57
C ILE A 391 -3.78 -1.60 -18.61
N TYR A 392 -4.39 -0.43 -18.76
CA TYR A 392 -5.43 -0.19 -19.75
C TYR A 392 -4.87 0.58 -20.94
N ILE A 393 -4.81 -0.07 -22.11
CA ILE A 393 -4.35 0.54 -23.37
C ILE A 393 -5.58 0.82 -24.23
N SER A 394 -5.92 2.11 -24.39
CA SER A 394 -7.07 2.54 -25.16
C SER A 394 -6.71 2.92 -26.60
N ASN A 395 -7.65 2.65 -27.52
CA ASN A 395 -7.54 2.96 -28.95
C ASN A 395 -6.34 2.33 -29.67
N LEU A 396 -6.11 1.04 -29.48
CA LEU A 396 -4.97 0.31 -30.08
C LEU A 396 -4.87 0.48 -31.60
N GLN A 397 -6.00 0.61 -32.29
CA GLN A 397 -6.10 0.81 -33.74
C GLN A 397 -5.45 2.10 -34.26
N LYS A 398 -5.24 3.10 -33.38
CA LYS A 398 -4.65 4.38 -33.75
C LYS A 398 -3.12 4.32 -33.89
N LEU A 399 -2.48 3.29 -33.34
CA LEU A 399 -1.05 3.07 -33.54
C LEU A 399 -0.75 2.62 -34.97
N SER A 400 0.42 2.98 -35.50
CA SER A 400 0.94 2.42 -36.74
C SER A 400 1.16 0.90 -36.61
N ALA A 401 1.02 0.16 -37.72
CA ALA A 401 1.18 -1.30 -37.74
C ALA A 401 2.52 -1.79 -37.17
N GLU A 402 3.62 -1.06 -37.41
CA GLU A 402 4.94 -1.38 -36.85
C GLU A 402 4.96 -1.29 -35.32
N LYS A 403 4.41 -0.20 -34.78
CA LYS A 403 4.29 0.02 -33.33
C LYS A 403 3.37 -1.00 -32.65
N GLN A 404 2.29 -1.42 -33.31
CA GLN A 404 1.42 -2.49 -32.80
C GLN A 404 2.22 -3.80 -32.66
N LYS A 405 2.88 -4.25 -33.73
CA LYS A 405 3.70 -5.47 -33.66
C LYS A 405 4.80 -5.37 -32.61
N TRP A 406 5.48 -4.23 -32.53
CA TRP A 406 6.54 -4.03 -31.54
C TRP A 406 6.00 -4.07 -30.11
N LEU A 407 4.87 -3.42 -29.83
CA LEU A 407 4.23 -3.48 -28.52
C LEU A 407 3.84 -4.90 -28.14
N LEU A 408 3.28 -5.67 -29.08
CA LEU A 408 2.94 -7.07 -28.85
C LEU A 408 4.18 -7.92 -28.54
N SER A 409 5.25 -7.77 -29.34
CA SER A 409 6.53 -8.46 -29.09
C SER A 409 7.08 -8.13 -27.72
N VAL A 410 7.12 -6.85 -27.33
CA VAL A 410 7.63 -6.43 -26.01
C VAL A 410 6.80 -7.05 -24.88
N ILE A 411 5.47 -7.07 -24.98
CA ILE A 411 4.59 -7.64 -23.94
C ILE A 411 4.80 -9.16 -23.81
N LEU A 412 5.04 -9.86 -24.92
CA LEU A 412 5.31 -11.30 -24.94
C LEU A 412 6.72 -11.61 -24.42
N ASP A 413 7.75 -10.95 -24.97
CA ASP A 413 9.17 -11.20 -24.65
C ASP A 413 9.47 -10.90 -23.17
N THR A 414 8.88 -9.82 -22.62
CA THR A 414 9.05 -9.43 -21.21
C THR A 414 8.10 -10.17 -20.25
N ASN A 415 7.24 -11.05 -20.77
CA ASN A 415 6.15 -11.70 -20.03
C ASN A 415 5.32 -10.72 -19.19
N ALA A 416 5.16 -9.48 -19.65
CA ALA A 416 4.42 -8.46 -18.92
C ALA A 416 2.96 -8.88 -18.71
N HIS A 417 2.37 -9.60 -19.67
CA HIS A 417 1.00 -10.10 -19.64
C HIS A 417 0.70 -11.16 -18.56
N VAL A 418 1.75 -11.77 -17.98
CA VAL A 418 1.64 -12.70 -16.84
C VAL A 418 1.80 -11.95 -15.51
N ARG A 419 2.71 -10.96 -15.48
CA ARG A 419 3.04 -10.18 -14.28
C ARG A 419 2.03 -9.08 -13.99
N ASN A 420 1.38 -8.57 -15.03
CA ASN A 420 0.39 -7.50 -14.97
C ASN A 420 -0.88 -7.92 -15.69
N ARG A 421 -2.01 -7.33 -15.27
CA ARG A 421 -3.28 -7.51 -15.96
C ARG A 421 -3.45 -6.47 -17.05
N PHE A 422 -3.75 -6.91 -18.27
CA PHE A 422 -4.01 -6.02 -19.40
C PHE A 422 -5.49 -5.90 -19.72
N ILE A 423 -5.91 -4.67 -20.02
CA ILE A 423 -7.19 -4.36 -20.64
C ILE A 423 -6.86 -3.57 -21.92
N PHE A 424 -7.34 -4.04 -23.06
CA PHE A 424 -7.17 -3.36 -24.33
C PHE A 424 -8.52 -2.83 -24.81
N SER A 425 -8.51 -1.73 -25.55
CA SER A 425 -9.69 -1.18 -26.20
C SER A 425 -9.41 -0.97 -27.68
N CYS A 426 -10.36 -1.37 -28.51
CA CYS A 426 -10.26 -1.28 -29.95
C CYS A 426 -11.59 -0.85 -30.58
N CYS A 427 -11.56 0.33 -31.21
CA CYS A 427 -12.74 0.91 -31.87
C CYS A 427 -13.03 0.21 -33.20
N LYS A 428 -14.27 -0.21 -33.37
CA LYS A 428 -14.87 -0.72 -34.60
C LYS A 428 -15.40 0.41 -35.46
N GLU A 429 -15.38 0.21 -36.77
CA GLU A 429 -16.17 1.03 -37.69
C GLU A 429 -17.66 0.68 -37.57
N TYR A 430 -18.53 1.66 -37.82
CA TYR A 430 -19.99 1.53 -37.71
C TYR A 430 -20.50 0.31 -38.52
N LYS A 431 -21.23 -0.60 -37.85
CA LYS A 431 -21.79 -1.84 -38.44
C LYS A 431 -20.77 -2.80 -39.07
N LYS A 432 -19.47 -2.63 -38.84
CA LYS A 432 -18.42 -3.54 -39.32
C LYS A 432 -17.91 -4.45 -38.20
N PRO A 433 -17.33 -5.62 -38.54
CA PRO A 433 -16.75 -6.52 -37.56
C PRO A 433 -15.54 -5.90 -36.84
N ALA A 434 -15.09 -6.57 -35.77
CA ALA A 434 -13.89 -6.18 -35.05
C ALA A 434 -12.67 -6.08 -35.99
N PRO A 435 -11.81 -5.06 -35.84
CA PRO A 435 -10.58 -4.95 -36.62
C PRO A 435 -9.67 -6.17 -36.35
N ALA A 436 -8.95 -6.62 -37.37
CA ALA A 436 -8.10 -7.82 -37.31
C ALA A 436 -7.04 -7.75 -36.18
N VAL A 437 -6.53 -6.56 -35.89
CA VAL A 437 -5.56 -6.31 -34.81
C VAL A 437 -6.11 -6.72 -33.44
N ALA A 438 -7.40 -6.50 -33.18
CA ALA A 438 -8.01 -6.88 -31.90
C ALA A 438 -8.01 -8.41 -31.72
N LEU A 439 -8.24 -9.16 -32.80
CA LEU A 439 -8.23 -10.62 -32.77
C LEU A 439 -6.81 -11.18 -32.65
N GLU A 440 -5.83 -10.56 -33.31
CA GLU A 440 -4.41 -10.92 -33.19
C GLU A 440 -3.93 -10.79 -31.74
N TYR A 441 -4.19 -9.65 -31.09
CA TYR A 441 -3.86 -9.44 -29.68
C TYR A 441 -4.64 -10.36 -28.75
N ALA A 442 -5.92 -10.59 -29.03
CA ALA A 442 -6.73 -11.48 -28.20
C ALA A 442 -6.20 -12.92 -28.22
N ASN A 443 -5.81 -13.42 -29.39
CA ASN A 443 -5.25 -14.76 -29.53
C ASN A 443 -3.83 -14.86 -28.94
N ALA A 444 -3.00 -13.83 -29.12
CA ALA A 444 -1.61 -13.85 -28.66
C ALA A 444 -1.47 -13.69 -27.14
N LEU A 445 -2.36 -12.92 -26.50
CA LEU A 445 -2.30 -12.60 -25.07
C LEU A 445 -3.38 -13.30 -24.22
N ASP A 446 -4.07 -14.29 -24.81
CA ASP A 446 -5.17 -15.05 -24.20
C ASP A 446 -6.23 -14.13 -23.57
N CYS A 447 -6.65 -13.11 -24.31
CA CYS A 447 -7.63 -12.13 -23.81
C CYS A 447 -9.06 -12.60 -24.05
N ILE A 448 -9.92 -12.38 -23.06
CA ILE A 448 -11.37 -12.51 -23.25
C ILE A 448 -11.88 -11.28 -24.02
N VAL A 449 -12.49 -11.52 -25.19
CA VAL A 449 -13.08 -10.47 -26.01
C VAL A 449 -14.46 -10.11 -25.45
N ILE A 450 -14.63 -8.85 -25.06
CA ILE A 450 -15.90 -8.31 -24.57
C ILE A 450 -16.41 -7.29 -25.60
N PRO A 451 -17.50 -7.61 -26.33
CA PRO A 451 -18.14 -6.64 -27.21
C PRO A 451 -18.90 -5.61 -26.38
N VAL A 452 -18.66 -4.33 -26.63
CA VAL A 452 -19.44 -3.25 -26.03
C VAL A 452 -20.64 -2.97 -26.93
N ALA A 453 -21.85 -3.12 -26.37
CA ALA A 453 -23.08 -2.91 -27.12
C ALA A 453 -23.21 -1.43 -27.53
N PRO A 454 -23.54 -1.14 -28.79
CA PRO A 454 -23.82 0.20 -29.26
C PRO A 454 -25.12 0.73 -28.65
N LEU A 455 -25.29 2.05 -28.62
CA LEU A 455 -26.42 2.71 -27.96
C LEU A 455 -27.78 2.29 -28.57
N ARG A 456 -27.81 1.97 -29.86
CA ARG A 456 -29.01 1.45 -30.56
C ARG A 456 -29.55 0.13 -30.01
N GLU A 457 -28.71 -0.67 -29.34
CA GLU A 457 -29.11 -1.91 -28.67
C GLU A 457 -29.51 -1.68 -27.20
N GLN A 458 -29.28 -0.47 -26.68
CA GLN A 458 -29.54 -0.05 -25.29
C GLN A 458 -30.73 0.92 -25.19
N LYS A 459 -31.63 0.91 -26.17
CA LYS A 459 -32.79 1.82 -26.28
C LYS A 459 -33.69 1.82 -25.04
N THR A 460 -33.79 0.70 -24.32
CA THR A 460 -34.61 0.58 -23.10
C THR A 460 -34.08 1.41 -21.94
N ASP A 461 -32.76 1.65 -21.89
CA ASP A 461 -32.12 2.39 -20.80
C ASP A 461 -31.98 3.89 -21.13
N LEU A 462 -32.21 4.28 -22.39
CA LEU A 462 -32.02 5.63 -22.93
C LEU A 462 -32.78 6.73 -22.16
N PRO A 463 -34.06 6.55 -21.76
CA PRO A 463 -34.78 7.57 -20.98
C PRO A 463 -34.09 7.87 -19.64
N SER A 464 -33.64 6.83 -18.93
CA SER A 464 -32.95 6.98 -17.63
C SER A 464 -31.59 7.67 -17.79
N MET A 465 -30.86 7.34 -18.86
CA MET A 465 -29.58 7.94 -19.21
C MET A 465 -29.72 9.43 -19.54
N CYS A 466 -30.78 9.79 -20.28
CA CYS A 466 -31.08 11.18 -20.61
C CYS A 466 -31.43 12.00 -19.36
N ALA A 467 -32.28 11.47 -18.47
CA ALA A 467 -32.67 12.15 -17.24
C ALA A 467 -31.47 12.47 -16.34
N LEU A 468 -30.57 11.50 -16.15
CA LEU A 468 -29.35 11.69 -15.36
C LEU A 468 -28.41 12.72 -15.98
N TYR A 469 -28.20 12.65 -17.29
CA TYR A 469 -27.33 13.60 -17.97
C TYR A 469 -27.92 15.01 -17.98
N ILE A 470 -29.23 15.16 -18.15
CA ILE A 470 -29.91 16.46 -18.02
C ILE A 470 -29.71 17.04 -16.63
N ASN A 471 -29.78 16.23 -15.57
CA ASN A 471 -29.50 16.71 -14.22
C ASN A 471 -28.06 17.25 -14.09
N THR A 472 -27.08 16.53 -14.64
CA THR A 472 -25.68 17.01 -14.70
C THR A 472 -25.55 18.31 -15.51
N LEU A 473 -26.31 18.45 -16.60
CA LEU A 473 -26.31 19.67 -17.41
C LEU A 473 -27.03 20.85 -16.74
N ASN A 474 -28.08 20.59 -15.96
CA ASN A 474 -28.80 21.59 -15.17
C ASN A 474 -27.85 22.23 -14.15
N GLU A 475 -27.09 21.39 -13.43
CA GLU A 475 -26.03 21.86 -12.51
C GLU A 475 -24.96 22.68 -13.24
N ALA A 476 -24.49 22.21 -14.41
CA ALA A 476 -23.42 22.86 -15.16
C ALA A 476 -23.82 24.19 -15.82
N PHE A 477 -25.07 24.32 -16.27
CA PHE A 477 -25.57 25.50 -16.98
C PHE A 477 -26.52 26.39 -16.15
N GLY A 478 -26.78 26.03 -14.89
CA GLY A 478 -27.73 26.74 -14.03
C GLY A 478 -29.17 26.69 -14.55
N LYS A 479 -29.55 25.62 -15.27
CA LYS A 479 -30.91 25.43 -15.78
C LYS A 479 -31.74 24.56 -14.81
N GLN A 480 -33.06 24.63 -14.93
CA GLN A 480 -34.01 23.87 -14.10
C GLN A 480 -34.93 23.00 -14.97
N LEU A 481 -34.35 22.26 -15.92
CA LEU A 481 -35.15 21.35 -16.75
C LEU A 481 -35.65 20.18 -15.92
N ILE A 482 -36.97 19.92 -15.97
CA ILE A 482 -37.64 18.89 -15.17
C ILE A 482 -37.62 17.56 -15.91
N ALA A 483 -38.03 17.55 -17.18
CA ALA A 483 -38.17 16.33 -17.96
C ALA A 483 -38.13 16.58 -19.48
N LEU A 484 -38.03 15.48 -20.23
CA LEU A 484 -38.28 15.45 -21.67
C LEU A 484 -39.76 15.16 -21.91
N ASP A 485 -40.33 15.74 -22.96
CA ASP A 485 -41.67 15.35 -23.43
C ASP A 485 -41.64 13.90 -23.93
N ASP A 486 -42.73 13.15 -23.75
CA ASP A 486 -42.81 11.74 -24.17
C ASP A 486 -42.54 11.57 -25.67
N ASP A 487 -43.05 12.48 -26.51
CA ASP A 487 -42.78 12.51 -27.95
C ASP A 487 -41.29 12.74 -28.27
N ALA A 488 -40.62 13.54 -27.43
CA ALA A 488 -39.20 13.83 -27.55
C ALA A 488 -38.36 12.60 -27.16
N ILE A 489 -38.79 11.83 -26.15
CA ILE A 489 -38.18 10.55 -25.78
C ILE A 489 -38.35 9.53 -26.92
N CYS A 490 -39.54 9.45 -27.52
CA CYS A 490 -39.79 8.58 -28.68
C CYS A 490 -38.84 8.93 -29.84
N ALA A 491 -38.74 10.22 -30.18
CA ALA A 491 -37.83 10.71 -31.22
C ALA A 491 -36.35 10.34 -30.94
N LEU A 492 -35.90 10.49 -29.69
CA LEU A 492 -34.57 10.07 -29.27
C LEU A 492 -34.39 8.55 -29.34
N THR A 493 -35.41 7.76 -29.05
CA THR A 493 -35.32 6.29 -29.04
C THR A 493 -35.27 5.71 -30.45
N GLU A 494 -35.92 6.35 -31.41
CA GLU A 494 -35.94 5.92 -32.82
C GLU A 494 -34.59 6.14 -33.53
N TYR A 495 -33.79 7.11 -33.08
CA TYR A 495 -32.51 7.44 -33.71
C TYR A 495 -31.44 6.35 -33.49
N ASP A 496 -30.56 6.17 -34.49
CA ASP A 496 -29.57 5.06 -34.51
C ASP A 496 -28.23 5.38 -33.83
N TYR A 497 -27.95 6.66 -33.56
CA TYR A 497 -26.72 7.14 -32.91
C TYR A 497 -25.41 6.55 -33.46
N PRO A 498 -24.99 6.86 -34.71
CA PRO A 498 -23.70 6.41 -35.24
C PRO A 498 -22.48 6.83 -34.40
N GLY A 499 -22.59 7.89 -33.58
CA GLY A 499 -21.57 8.29 -32.61
C GLY A 499 -21.87 7.91 -31.16
N ASN A 500 -22.81 6.97 -30.94
CA ASN A 500 -23.20 6.40 -29.64
C ASN A 500 -23.38 7.47 -28.54
N HIS A 501 -22.79 7.26 -27.36
CA HIS A 501 -22.96 8.11 -26.18
C HIS A 501 -22.36 9.50 -26.39
N ALA A 502 -21.26 9.61 -27.12
CA ALA A 502 -20.65 10.90 -27.45
C ALA A 502 -21.61 11.79 -28.26
N GLN A 503 -22.34 11.18 -29.21
CA GLN A 503 -23.36 11.88 -29.99
C GLN A 503 -24.58 12.22 -29.14
N LEU A 504 -25.08 11.30 -28.32
CA LEU A 504 -26.20 11.56 -27.41
C LEU A 504 -25.91 12.74 -26.47
N LYS A 505 -24.72 12.75 -25.84
CA LYS A 505 -24.26 13.85 -24.98
C LYS A 505 -24.27 15.19 -25.73
N ARG A 506 -23.78 15.21 -26.96
CA ARG A 506 -23.77 16.42 -27.80
C ARG A 506 -25.19 16.91 -28.12
N ILE A 507 -26.08 16.00 -28.52
CA ILE A 507 -27.49 16.32 -28.82
C ILE A 507 -28.18 16.90 -27.59
N LEU A 508 -28.10 16.22 -26.45
CA LEU A 508 -28.71 16.68 -25.20
C LEU A 508 -28.13 18.01 -24.75
N LYS A 509 -26.82 18.21 -24.85
CA LYS A 509 -26.18 19.49 -24.54
C LYS A 509 -26.71 20.63 -25.41
N GLN A 510 -26.85 20.42 -26.71
CA GLN A 510 -27.42 21.42 -27.62
C GLN A 510 -28.90 21.69 -27.31
N ALA A 511 -29.67 20.65 -27.01
CA ALA A 511 -31.09 20.76 -26.68
C ALA A 511 -31.28 21.57 -25.38
N VAL A 512 -30.52 21.25 -24.33
CA VAL A 512 -30.53 21.99 -23.07
C VAL A 512 -30.16 23.45 -23.29
N ILE A 513 -29.15 23.78 -24.12
CA ILE A 513 -28.76 25.17 -24.38
C ILE A 513 -29.85 25.95 -25.13
N LYS A 514 -30.45 25.37 -26.18
CA LYS A 514 -31.46 26.03 -27.01
C LYS A 514 -32.81 26.23 -26.31
N THR A 515 -33.10 25.45 -25.27
CA THR A 515 -34.40 25.48 -24.59
C THR A 515 -34.40 26.43 -23.39
N ASN A 516 -35.45 27.27 -23.30
CA ASN A 516 -35.70 28.17 -22.17
C ASN A 516 -36.92 27.75 -21.33
N SER A 517 -37.64 26.69 -21.72
CA SER A 517 -38.75 26.10 -20.97
C SER A 517 -38.26 25.09 -19.93
N LEU A 518 -39.16 24.70 -19.01
CA LEU A 518 -38.92 23.65 -18.01
C LEU A 518 -38.94 22.22 -18.60
N TYR A 519 -39.51 22.06 -19.80
CA TYR A 519 -39.59 20.80 -20.53
C TYR A 519 -38.88 20.89 -21.89
N LEU A 520 -38.23 19.80 -22.31
CA LEU A 520 -37.62 19.69 -23.63
C LEU A 520 -38.65 19.24 -24.65
N SER A 521 -39.04 20.16 -25.54
CA SER A 521 -40.05 19.90 -26.57
C SER A 521 -39.53 19.05 -27.73
N ASN A 522 -40.41 18.23 -28.29
CA ASN A 522 -40.12 17.37 -29.45
C ASN A 522 -39.59 18.17 -30.65
N SER A 523 -40.15 19.37 -30.91
CA SER A 523 -39.73 20.25 -32.00
C SER A 523 -38.23 20.57 -31.96
N VAL A 524 -37.71 20.94 -30.78
CA VAL A 524 -36.29 21.29 -30.60
C VAL A 524 -35.39 20.08 -30.81
N ILE A 525 -35.81 18.90 -30.34
CA ILE A 525 -35.03 17.67 -30.54
C ILE A 525 -35.02 17.27 -32.01
N GLN A 526 -36.15 17.29 -32.69
CA GLN A 526 -36.24 16.95 -34.11
C GLN A 526 -35.37 17.88 -34.97
N ASP A 527 -35.38 19.18 -34.70
CA ASP A 527 -34.53 20.15 -35.41
C ASP A 527 -33.04 19.82 -35.24
N ILE A 528 -32.62 19.44 -34.03
CA ILE A 528 -31.23 19.03 -33.75
C ILE A 528 -30.91 17.69 -34.43
N LEU A 529 -31.82 16.72 -34.40
CA LEU A 529 -31.62 15.42 -35.06
C LEU A 529 -31.50 15.58 -36.58
N VAL A 530 -32.25 16.48 -37.20
CA VAL A 530 -32.13 16.81 -38.63
C VAL A 530 -30.75 17.42 -38.92
N GLN A 531 -30.29 18.37 -38.10
CA GLN A 531 -28.94 18.95 -38.22
C GLN A 531 -27.84 17.91 -38.06
N GLU A 532 -27.98 17.00 -37.09
CA GLU A 532 -27.03 15.90 -36.86
C GLU A 532 -26.99 14.92 -38.03
N ARG A 533 -28.13 14.60 -38.67
CA ARG A 533 -28.17 13.77 -39.89
C ARG A 533 -27.43 14.42 -41.05
N GLN A 534 -27.39 15.75 -41.12
CA GLN A 534 -26.67 16.49 -42.17
C GLN A 534 -25.16 16.52 -41.91
N LEU A 535 -24.75 16.72 -40.66
CA LEU A 535 -23.33 16.78 -40.25
C LEU A 535 -22.68 15.40 -40.22
N PHE A 536 -23.43 14.39 -39.81
CA PHE A 536 -23.04 12.99 -39.75
C PHE A 536 -24.08 12.19 -40.54
N PRO A 537 -24.07 12.27 -41.89
CA PRO A 537 -24.87 11.33 -42.65
C PRO A 537 -24.40 9.96 -42.19
N ALA A 538 -25.32 9.19 -41.59
CA ALA A 538 -25.10 7.77 -41.48
C ALA A 538 -24.57 7.38 -42.87
N ARG A 539 -23.39 6.77 -42.94
CA ARG A 539 -23.00 6.03 -44.14
C ARG A 539 -23.99 4.89 -44.22
N ILE A 540 -25.23 5.23 -44.62
CA ILE A 540 -26.20 4.31 -45.14
C ILE A 540 -25.41 3.68 -46.26
N ASP A 541 -25.18 2.38 -46.14
CA ASP A 541 -24.71 1.58 -47.25
C ASP A 541 -25.52 2.02 -48.46
N THR A 542 -24.88 2.72 -49.39
CA THR A 542 -25.40 3.00 -50.74
C THR A 542 -25.58 1.71 -51.55
N ALA A 543 -25.65 0.56 -50.88
CA ALA A 543 -26.00 -0.74 -51.40
C ALA A 543 -27.46 -1.14 -51.11
N SER A 544 -28.15 -0.52 -50.14
CA SER A 544 -29.51 -0.95 -49.74
C SER A 544 -30.60 0.13 -49.78
N SER A 545 -30.25 1.39 -50.06
CA SER A 545 -31.22 2.40 -50.51
C SER A 545 -30.97 2.67 -51.99
N SER A 546 -31.85 2.17 -52.86
CA SER A 546 -31.87 2.52 -54.28
C SER A 546 -32.36 3.97 -54.45
N CYS A 547 -31.60 4.94 -53.97
CA CYS A 547 -31.75 6.33 -54.39
C CYS A 547 -31.16 6.44 -55.81
N ILE A 548 -32.03 6.81 -56.75
CA ILE A 548 -31.66 6.99 -58.15
C ILE A 548 -30.75 8.21 -58.22
N GLN A 549 -29.45 8.01 -58.47
CA GLN A 549 -28.60 9.11 -58.94
C GLN A 549 -29.02 9.42 -60.38
N LEU A 550 -29.93 10.39 -60.52
CA LEU A 550 -30.28 10.95 -61.81
C LEU A 550 -29.17 11.92 -62.20
N ASP A 551 -28.40 11.59 -63.23
CA ASP A 551 -27.44 12.51 -63.82
C ASP A 551 -28.22 13.55 -64.64
N CYS A 552 -28.19 14.82 -64.19
CA CYS A 552 -28.95 15.90 -64.80
C CYS A 552 -28.40 16.37 -66.15
N ASN A 553 -27.30 15.77 -66.63
CA ASN A 553 -26.73 16.04 -67.95
C ASN A 553 -27.32 15.16 -69.07
N LEU A 554 -28.19 14.20 -68.74
CA LEU A 554 -28.83 13.32 -69.71
C LEU A 554 -30.13 13.93 -70.25
N SER A 555 -30.50 13.54 -71.47
CA SER A 555 -31.79 13.93 -72.05
C SER A 555 -32.95 13.30 -71.27
N LEU A 556 -34.11 13.95 -71.31
CA LEU A 556 -35.31 13.47 -70.61
C LEU A 556 -35.69 12.02 -71.01
N ASP A 557 -35.44 11.64 -72.27
CA ASP A 557 -35.70 10.29 -72.76
C ASP A 557 -34.73 9.24 -72.17
N GLU A 558 -33.45 9.59 -72.00
CA GLU A 558 -32.45 8.72 -71.38
C GLU A 558 -32.70 8.54 -69.88
N ILE A 559 -33.12 9.61 -69.20
CA ILE A 559 -33.54 9.57 -67.80
C ILE A 559 -34.75 8.65 -67.64
N ASN A 560 -35.78 8.83 -68.47
CA ASN A 560 -36.97 7.98 -68.45
C ASN A 560 -36.63 6.50 -68.70
N ARG A 561 -35.71 6.21 -69.63
CA ARG A 561 -35.26 4.85 -69.93
C ARG A 561 -34.56 4.21 -68.73
N CYS A 562 -33.69 4.95 -68.07
CA CYS A 562 -32.97 4.48 -66.88
C CYS A 562 -33.94 4.14 -65.73
N VAL A 563 -34.95 5.01 -65.51
CA VAL A 563 -36.00 4.78 -64.51
C VAL A 563 -36.84 3.56 -64.86
N ILE A 564 -37.26 3.41 -66.13
CA ILE A 564 -38.06 2.26 -66.59
C ILE A 564 -37.30 0.95 -66.40
N GLN A 565 -36.03 0.88 -66.80
CA GLN A 565 -35.21 -0.34 -66.66
C GLN A 565 -35.01 -0.75 -65.19
N GLN A 566 -34.83 0.23 -64.30
CA GLN A 566 -34.65 -0.04 -62.88
C GLN A 566 -35.95 -0.53 -62.22
N VAL A 567 -37.10 0.08 -62.56
CA VAL A 567 -38.41 -0.40 -62.08
C VAL A 567 -38.72 -1.79 -62.63
N LEU A 568 -38.30 -2.10 -63.86
CA LEU A 568 -38.42 -3.44 -64.43
C LEU A 568 -37.59 -4.47 -63.67
N LYS A 569 -36.33 -4.15 -63.33
CA LYS A 569 -35.46 -4.99 -62.49
C LYS A 569 -36.08 -5.23 -61.11
N ASN A 570 -36.56 -4.17 -60.46
CA ASN A 570 -37.22 -4.27 -59.15
C ASN A 570 -38.53 -5.06 -59.18
N CYS A 571 -39.14 -5.24 -60.36
CA CYS A 571 -40.35 -6.03 -60.56
C CYS A 571 -40.07 -7.39 -61.22
N ASN A 572 -38.81 -7.87 -61.19
CA ASN A 572 -38.38 -9.15 -61.78
C ASN A 572 -38.83 -9.34 -63.25
N GLY A 573 -38.82 -8.27 -64.05
CA GLY A 573 -39.19 -8.31 -65.47
C GLY A 573 -40.70 -8.30 -65.76
N ASN A 574 -41.57 -8.20 -64.73
CA ASN A 574 -43.02 -8.15 -64.93
C ASN A 574 -43.49 -6.77 -65.41
N GLN A 575 -43.64 -6.64 -66.73
CA GLN A 575 -44.03 -5.38 -67.40
C GLN A 575 -45.39 -4.83 -66.94
N SER A 576 -46.35 -5.69 -66.58
CA SER A 576 -47.68 -5.25 -66.12
C SER A 576 -47.63 -4.59 -64.74
N VAL A 577 -46.80 -5.13 -63.85
CA VAL A 577 -46.60 -4.59 -62.48
C VAL A 577 -45.74 -3.33 -62.54
N ALA A 578 -44.71 -3.32 -63.39
CA ALA A 578 -43.86 -2.15 -63.61
C ALA A 578 -44.65 -0.96 -64.18
N ALA A 579 -45.51 -1.20 -65.19
CA ALA A 579 -46.35 -0.16 -65.79
C ALA A 579 -47.34 0.45 -64.78
N ARG A 580 -47.96 -0.40 -63.93
CA ARG A 580 -48.84 0.07 -62.86
C ARG A 580 -48.10 0.91 -61.81
N LYS A 581 -46.88 0.51 -61.43
CA LYS A 581 -46.03 1.29 -60.51
C LYS A 581 -45.60 2.64 -61.09
N LEU A 582 -45.37 2.71 -62.40
CA LEU A 582 -45.00 3.92 -63.11
C LEU A 582 -46.20 4.81 -63.50
N GLY A 583 -47.44 4.34 -63.26
CA GLY A 583 -48.65 5.10 -63.62
C GLY A 583 -48.91 5.21 -65.13
N ILE A 584 -48.30 4.35 -65.95
CA ILE A 584 -48.43 4.38 -67.42
C ILE A 584 -49.10 3.11 -67.97
N SER A 585 -49.64 3.19 -69.18
CA SER A 585 -50.20 2.00 -69.85
C SER A 585 -49.09 1.03 -70.28
N ARG A 586 -49.40 -0.28 -70.31
CA ARG A 586 -48.46 -1.32 -70.75
C ARG A 586 -47.92 -1.07 -72.17
N THR A 587 -48.75 -0.53 -73.05
CA THR A 587 -48.37 -0.17 -74.43
C THR A 587 -47.39 1.01 -74.46
N THR A 588 -47.49 1.95 -73.52
CA THR A 588 -46.55 3.09 -73.39
C THR A 588 -45.20 2.61 -72.87
N LEU A 589 -45.17 1.74 -71.87
CA LEU A 589 -43.94 1.14 -71.35
C LEU A 589 -43.19 0.34 -72.44
N TRP A 590 -43.91 -0.42 -73.27
CA TRP A 590 -43.32 -1.15 -74.40
C TRP A 590 -42.76 -0.23 -75.49
N ARG A 591 -43.44 0.88 -75.81
CA ARG A 591 -42.96 1.88 -76.77
C ARG A 591 -41.69 2.58 -76.28
N SER A 592 -41.59 2.88 -74.99
CA SER A 592 -40.41 3.51 -74.39
C SER A 592 -39.19 2.56 -74.32
N LEU A 593 -39.41 1.25 -74.31
CA LEU A 593 -38.32 0.25 -74.36
C LEU A 593 -37.79 0.02 -75.78
N ASN A 594 -38.61 0.22 -76.81
CA ASN A 594 -38.28 -0.07 -78.22
C ASN A 594 -37.91 1.14 -79.07
N ARG A 595 -37.90 2.35 -78.52
CA ARG A 595 -37.29 3.52 -79.17
C ARG A 595 -35.79 3.50 -78.93
N GLY A 596 -35.02 3.28 -80.00
CA GLY A 596 -33.56 3.41 -80.03
C GLY A 596 -33.15 4.85 -79.75
#